data_AF-A0A919EP89-F1
#
_entry.id   AF-A0A919EP89-F1
#
_cell.length_a   1.000
_cell.length_b   1.000
_cell.length_c   1.000
_cell.angle_alpha   90.00
_cell.angle_beta   90.00
_cell.angle_gamma   90.00
#
_symmetry.space_group_name_H-M   'P 1'
#
loop_
_entity.id
_entity.type
_entity.pdbx_description
1 polymer ?
#
loop_
_entity_poly.entity_id
_entity_poly.type
_entity_poly.pdbx_seq_one_letter_code
_entity_poly.pdbx_strand_id
1 'polypeptide(L)'
;MSSAFVQSVHVYPIKSASGISLSHSWVDDFGLSFDRRFVVTELNGRFITARTQPSLCLISVNITPEGLVLTAPDMPVLEIKFKQFSEQYHAVTVWNDEVNALYCHQHYDKWFSDYLGLPCQLHFFAERSSRYVKNRNNQVAFADGYPLLLATQATLDDLNKKLKNHQVTMNNFRPNVVVGQTLAFAEDTWKHIRIGEVEFEITKPCSRCIFTTVDPLTGEKHPKQEPLATLKQYRQLDNGDVIFGQNMVALNKGIIRQGDEVTIISEQSAPNYTKPSKKTAEASIESVKTSTNMQAELPEMPKKSSVNLSFASWNTQHKGNTKEPILDQGEAAGLILPYSCRGGMCGRCKIKLESGEVRQLADDGLTDEEKAQGYVLACSAIPQSDLVLTSGK
;
A
#
# COMPACT_ATOMS: atom_id res chain seq x y z
N MET A 1 31.12 -16.84 12.54
CA MET A 1 30.09 -16.30 11.63
C MET A 1 29.04 -15.67 12.51
N SER A 2 28.69 -14.40 12.29
CA SER A 2 27.68 -13.72 13.09
C SER A 2 26.28 -14.18 12.63
N SER A 3 25.44 -14.68 13.53
CA SER A 3 24.11 -15.18 13.21
C SER A 3 23.11 -14.04 12.97
N ALA A 4 22.10 -14.28 12.13
CA ALA A 4 21.06 -13.30 11.85
C ALA A 4 20.32 -12.92 13.15
N PHE A 5 19.96 -11.65 13.32
CA PHE A 5 19.32 -11.15 14.53
C PHE A 5 18.23 -10.11 14.23
N VAL A 6 17.30 -9.94 15.16
CA VAL A 6 16.27 -8.89 15.07
C VAL A 6 16.92 -7.52 15.26
N GLN A 7 17.12 -6.80 14.16
CA GLN A 7 17.70 -5.47 14.18
C GLN A 7 16.74 -4.42 14.71
N SER A 8 15.44 -4.54 14.40
CA SER A 8 14.41 -3.67 14.97
C SER A 8 13.01 -4.28 14.87
N VAL A 9 12.15 -3.87 15.81
CA VAL A 9 10.74 -4.24 15.88
C VAL A 9 9.91 -2.97 15.75
N HIS A 10 8.83 -3.02 14.95
CA HIS A 10 7.98 -1.88 14.66
C HIS A 10 6.50 -2.24 14.69
N VAL A 11 5.69 -1.34 15.25
CA VAL A 11 4.23 -1.40 15.20
C VAL A 11 3.66 -0.14 14.59
N TYR A 12 2.50 -0.23 13.96
CA TYR A 12 1.81 0.88 13.34
C TYR A 12 0.36 0.87 13.83
N PRO A 13 0.07 1.47 15.00
CA PRO A 13 -1.19 1.24 15.69
C PRO A 13 -2.42 1.64 14.88
N ILE A 14 -2.31 2.74 14.14
CA ILE A 14 -3.32 3.20 13.20
C ILE A 14 -2.88 2.86 11.77
N LYS A 15 -3.77 2.25 10.99
CA LYS A 15 -3.53 1.95 9.57
C LYS A 15 -3.05 3.21 8.85
N SER A 16 -1.94 3.08 8.12
CA SER A 16 -1.26 4.16 7.38
C SER A 16 -0.57 5.25 8.20
N ALA A 17 -0.77 5.36 9.51
CA ALA A 17 -0.02 6.29 10.36
C ALA A 17 1.47 5.91 10.50
N SER A 18 2.27 6.80 11.10
CA SER A 18 3.69 6.55 11.37
C SER A 18 3.91 5.28 12.23
N GLY A 19 5.09 4.68 12.09
CA GLY A 19 5.49 3.52 12.88
C GLY A 19 6.16 3.92 14.19
N ILE A 20 6.05 3.04 15.19
CA ILE A 20 6.73 3.15 16.47
C ILE A 20 7.76 2.02 16.54
N SER A 21 9.02 2.36 16.77
CA SER A 21 10.04 1.36 17.04
C SER A 21 9.97 0.92 18.50
N LEU A 22 9.99 -0.39 18.73
CA LEU A 22 9.92 -1.00 20.06
C LEU A 22 11.20 -1.82 20.32
N SER A 23 11.60 -1.87 21.60
CA SER A 23 12.65 -2.79 22.05
C SER A 23 12.16 -4.24 22.14
N HIS A 24 10.85 -4.45 22.33
CA HIS A 24 10.21 -5.76 22.36
C HIS A 24 8.71 -5.65 22.07
N SER A 25 8.09 -6.76 21.68
CA SER A 25 6.63 -6.86 21.56
C SER A 25 6.15 -8.27 21.87
N TRP A 26 4.97 -8.36 22.48
CA TRP A 26 4.22 -9.61 22.52
C TRP A 26 3.67 -9.92 21.12
N VAL A 27 3.67 -11.21 20.78
CA VAL A 27 3.16 -11.75 19.52
C VAL A 27 1.93 -12.60 19.83
N ASP A 28 0.82 -12.30 19.17
CA ASP A 28 -0.43 -13.04 19.26
C ASP A 28 -0.98 -13.41 17.87
N ASP A 29 -2.23 -13.86 17.83
CA ASP A 29 -2.87 -14.30 16.59
C ASP A 29 -3.07 -13.16 15.57
N PHE A 30 -2.99 -11.89 16.00
CA PHE A 30 -3.08 -10.69 15.17
C PHE A 30 -1.71 -10.15 14.73
N GLY A 31 -0.61 -10.74 15.20
CA GLY A 31 0.76 -10.26 14.96
C GLY A 31 1.36 -9.61 16.20
N LEU A 32 2.02 -8.46 16.03
CA LEU A 32 2.57 -7.71 17.17
C LEU A 32 1.44 -7.00 17.90
N SER A 33 1.50 -6.96 19.23
CA SER A 33 0.52 -6.23 20.02
C SER A 33 0.36 -4.79 19.56
N PHE A 34 -0.91 -4.36 19.48
CA PHE A 34 -1.34 -3.04 18.99
C PHE A 34 -1.10 -2.75 17.51
N ASP A 35 -0.53 -3.65 16.72
CA ASP A 35 -0.28 -3.38 15.30
C ASP A 35 -1.57 -3.32 14.46
N ARG A 36 -1.79 -2.20 13.77
CA ARG A 36 -2.96 -1.90 12.91
C ARG A 36 -4.30 -2.27 13.56
N ARG A 37 -4.45 -1.97 14.85
CA ARG A 37 -5.70 -2.15 15.59
C ARG A 37 -6.68 -1.01 15.39
N PHE A 38 -6.25 0.10 14.81
CA PHE A 38 -7.10 1.23 14.47
C PHE A 38 -7.13 1.48 12.95
N VAL A 39 -8.25 2.01 12.47
CA VAL A 39 -8.43 2.46 11.08
C VAL A 39 -9.28 3.71 11.04
N VAL A 40 -8.95 4.61 10.12
CA VAL A 40 -9.78 5.77 9.79
C VAL A 40 -10.63 5.42 8.57
N THR A 41 -11.92 5.72 8.60
CA THR A 41 -12.85 5.41 7.51
C THR A 41 -13.64 6.64 7.09
N GLU A 42 -14.17 6.63 5.88
CA GLU A 42 -15.30 7.49 5.50
C GLU A 42 -16.55 7.11 6.30
N LEU A 43 -17.58 7.97 6.23
CA LEU A 43 -18.85 7.75 6.93
C LEU A 43 -19.62 6.49 6.48
N ASN A 44 -19.32 5.98 5.28
CA ASN A 44 -19.90 4.73 4.75
C ASN A 44 -19.10 3.47 5.16
N GLY A 45 -18.10 3.61 6.02
CA GLY A 45 -17.25 2.50 6.47
C GLY A 45 -16.09 2.14 5.52
N ARG A 46 -15.90 2.85 4.40
CA ARG A 46 -14.75 2.64 3.51
C ARG A 46 -13.48 3.13 4.17
N PHE A 47 -12.50 2.25 4.35
CA PHE A 47 -11.21 2.61 4.92
C PHE A 47 -10.46 3.67 4.10
N ILE A 48 -9.84 4.62 4.81
CA ILE A 48 -8.94 5.63 4.25
C ILE A 48 -7.50 5.15 4.46
N THR A 49 -6.64 5.34 3.47
CA THR A 49 -5.23 4.96 3.58
C THR A 49 -4.33 6.05 3.04
N ALA A 50 -3.05 5.98 3.35
CA ALA A 50 -2.06 6.88 2.78
C ALA A 50 -1.81 6.71 1.27
N ARG A 51 -2.50 5.78 0.60
CA ARG A 51 -2.57 5.76 -0.87
C ARG A 51 -3.41 6.93 -1.39
N THR A 52 -4.53 7.21 -0.71
CA THR A 52 -5.47 8.29 -1.04
C THR A 52 -5.21 9.56 -0.21
N GLN A 53 -4.84 9.41 1.07
CA GLN A 53 -4.54 10.50 2.00
C GLN A 53 -3.13 10.37 2.61
N PRO A 54 -2.05 10.69 1.86
CA PRO A 54 -0.67 10.50 2.31
C PRO A 54 -0.31 11.21 3.63
N SER A 55 -0.99 12.30 3.97
CA SER A 55 -0.84 13.04 5.23
C SER A 55 -1.04 12.15 6.46
N LEU A 56 -1.79 11.04 6.36
CA LEU A 56 -1.88 10.04 7.43
C LEU A 56 -0.50 9.59 7.94
N CYS A 57 0.52 9.50 7.07
CA CYS A 57 1.88 9.13 7.48
C CYS A 57 2.49 10.08 8.51
N LEU A 58 2.07 11.33 8.53
CA LEU A 58 2.60 12.38 9.40
C LEU A 58 1.96 12.36 10.80
N ILE A 59 0.95 11.52 11.00
CA ILE A 59 0.37 11.29 12.32
C ILE A 59 1.36 10.45 13.13
N SER A 60 1.98 11.09 14.11
CA SER A 60 2.83 10.46 15.11
C SER A 60 1.96 9.85 16.21
N VAL A 61 2.28 8.63 16.61
CA VAL A 61 1.50 7.85 17.56
C VAL A 61 2.37 7.49 18.76
N ASN A 62 1.85 7.69 19.97
CA ASN A 62 2.43 7.16 21.19
C ASN A 62 1.40 6.26 21.89
N ILE A 63 1.82 5.08 22.36
CA ILE A 63 0.95 4.13 23.05
C ILE A 63 1.06 4.38 24.55
N THR A 64 -0.08 4.48 25.22
CA THR A 64 -0.19 4.65 26.68
C THR A 64 -1.06 3.54 27.28
N PRO A 65 -1.03 3.33 28.61
CA PRO A 65 -1.92 2.36 29.25
C PRO A 65 -3.42 2.65 29.05
N GLU A 66 -3.81 3.92 28.85
CA GLU A 66 -5.21 4.33 28.68
C GLU A 66 -5.65 4.44 27.21
N GLY A 67 -4.74 4.35 26.25
CA GLY A 67 -5.04 4.57 24.83
C GLY A 67 -3.85 5.09 24.03
N LEU A 68 -4.07 6.07 23.16
CA LEU A 68 -3.05 6.65 22.29
C LEU A 68 -2.93 8.16 22.50
N VAL A 69 -1.73 8.71 22.31
CA VAL A 69 -1.51 10.15 22.15
C VAL A 69 -1.04 10.40 20.73
N LEU A 70 -1.76 11.25 20.00
CA LEU A 70 -1.45 11.58 18.61
C LEU A 70 -0.97 13.01 18.46
N THR A 71 -0.01 13.22 17.56
CA THR A 71 0.37 14.54 17.07
C THR A 71 0.43 14.53 15.55
N ALA A 72 0.08 15.64 14.93
CA ALA A 72 0.20 15.85 13.49
C ALA A 72 0.52 17.32 13.20
N PRO A 73 1.05 17.66 12.00
CA PRO A 73 1.29 19.04 11.60
C PRO A 73 0.04 19.91 11.78
N ASP A 74 0.23 21.09 12.37
CA ASP A 74 -0.80 22.12 12.56
C ASP A 74 -2.07 21.67 13.32
N MET A 75 -1.98 20.57 14.07
CA MET A 75 -3.08 20.05 14.89
C MET A 75 -2.75 20.08 16.37
N PRO A 76 -3.76 20.29 17.25
CA PRO A 76 -3.56 20.08 18.68
C PRO A 76 -3.27 18.60 18.96
N VAL A 77 -2.58 18.33 20.07
CA VAL A 77 -2.38 16.97 20.58
C VAL A 77 -3.76 16.31 20.82
N LEU A 78 -3.95 15.08 20.36
CA LEU A 78 -5.15 14.29 20.61
C LEU A 78 -4.86 13.16 21.59
N GLU A 79 -5.60 13.08 22.68
CA GLU A 79 -5.62 11.92 23.56
C GLU A 79 -6.81 11.02 23.22
N ILE A 80 -6.53 9.83 22.69
CA ILE A 80 -7.51 8.77 22.48
C ILE A 80 -7.52 7.89 23.73
N LYS A 81 -8.66 7.78 24.39
CA LYS A 81 -8.85 6.95 25.60
C LYS A 81 -9.80 5.80 25.33
N PHE A 82 -9.36 4.57 25.61
CA PHE A 82 -10.15 3.35 25.42
C PHE A 82 -11.49 3.42 26.16
N LYS A 83 -11.51 3.99 27.36
CA LYS A 83 -12.72 4.15 28.20
C LYS A 83 -13.80 5.06 27.60
N GLN A 84 -13.46 5.85 26.57
CA GLN A 84 -14.40 6.72 25.88
C GLN A 84 -14.94 6.10 24.60
N PHE A 85 -14.52 4.87 24.26
CA PHE A 85 -15.04 4.21 23.08
C PHE A 85 -16.52 3.93 23.26
N SER A 86 -17.27 4.01 22.17
CA SER A 86 -18.67 3.64 22.18
C SER A 86 -18.85 2.13 22.44
N GLU A 87 -20.09 1.69 22.59
CA GLU A 87 -20.43 0.25 22.57
C GLU A 87 -20.86 -0.23 21.18
N GLN A 88 -20.95 0.70 20.22
CA GLN A 88 -21.45 0.48 18.88
C GLN A 88 -20.37 -0.08 17.98
N TYR A 89 -20.76 -1.03 17.13
CA TYR A 89 -19.89 -1.55 16.09
C TYR A 89 -20.48 -1.16 14.74
N HIS A 90 -19.62 -0.68 13.84
CA HIS A 90 -19.98 -0.32 12.48
C HIS A 90 -19.31 -1.28 11.51
N ALA A 91 -20.00 -1.57 10.39
CA ALA A 91 -19.39 -2.28 9.28
C ALA A 91 -18.30 -1.41 8.64
N VAL A 92 -17.09 -1.94 8.58
CA VAL A 92 -15.92 -1.32 7.95
C VAL A 92 -15.44 -2.23 6.84
N THR A 93 -15.42 -1.72 5.61
CA THR A 93 -14.96 -2.48 4.44
C THR A 93 -13.47 -2.29 4.28
N VAL A 94 -12.70 -3.38 4.39
CA VAL A 94 -11.26 -3.41 4.12
C VAL A 94 -11.02 -4.35 2.95
N TRP A 95 -10.78 -3.76 1.78
CA TRP A 95 -10.73 -4.49 0.51
C TRP A 95 -12.06 -5.22 0.21
N ASN A 96 -12.07 -6.56 0.27
CA ASN A 96 -13.25 -7.38 0.04
C ASN A 96 -13.84 -7.94 1.35
N ASP A 97 -13.22 -7.61 2.49
CA ASP A 97 -13.66 -8.09 3.79
C ASP A 97 -14.52 -7.01 4.47
N GLU A 98 -15.65 -7.41 5.03
CA GLU A 98 -16.42 -6.57 5.94
C GLU A 98 -16.02 -6.92 7.38
N VAL A 99 -15.61 -5.91 8.14
CA VAL A 99 -15.20 -6.05 9.54
C VAL A 99 -16.18 -5.29 10.41
N ASN A 100 -16.78 -5.97 11.37
CA ASN A 100 -17.55 -5.30 12.41
C ASN A 100 -16.57 -4.66 13.40
N ALA A 101 -16.39 -3.34 13.33
CA ALA A 101 -15.36 -2.61 14.08
C ALA A 101 -15.98 -1.69 15.13
N LEU A 102 -15.37 -1.62 16.31
CA LEU A 102 -15.85 -0.76 17.39
C LEU A 102 -15.69 0.70 17.00
N TYR A 103 -16.78 1.44 17.01
CA TYR A 103 -16.76 2.88 16.80
C TYR A 103 -16.13 3.56 18.02
N CYS A 104 -15.13 4.40 17.80
CA CYS A 104 -14.38 5.02 18.90
C CYS A 104 -15.20 6.16 19.52
N HIS A 105 -15.11 7.39 18.99
CA HIS A 105 -15.79 8.54 19.61
C HIS A 105 -15.81 9.75 18.65
N GLN A 106 -16.92 10.51 18.66
CA GLN A 106 -17.11 11.68 17.78
C GLN A 106 -16.02 12.76 17.90
N HIS A 107 -15.40 12.88 19.07
CA HIS A 107 -14.30 13.83 19.28
C HIS A 107 -13.07 13.44 18.45
N TYR A 108 -12.79 12.15 18.33
CA TYR A 108 -11.67 11.66 17.53
C TYR A 108 -11.97 11.84 16.04
N ASP A 109 -13.20 11.52 15.63
CA ASP A 109 -13.69 11.74 14.26
C ASP A 109 -13.49 13.19 13.83
N LYS A 110 -13.83 14.15 14.71
CA LYS A 110 -13.62 15.57 14.46
C LYS A 110 -12.14 15.89 14.22
N TRP A 111 -11.25 15.40 15.07
CA TRP A 111 -9.81 15.66 14.92
C TRP A 111 -9.27 15.11 13.60
N PHE A 112 -9.62 13.87 13.23
CA PHE A 112 -9.19 13.30 11.95
C PHE A 112 -9.84 14.03 10.77
N SER A 113 -11.10 14.45 10.90
CA SER A 113 -11.81 15.16 9.83
C SER A 113 -11.23 16.54 9.57
N ASP A 114 -10.90 17.27 10.65
CA ASP A 114 -10.22 18.56 10.57
C ASP A 114 -8.83 18.39 9.93
N TYR A 115 -8.06 17.36 10.32
CA TYR A 115 -6.72 17.11 9.78
C TYR A 115 -6.72 16.68 8.29
N LEU A 116 -7.64 15.80 7.90
CA LEU A 116 -7.72 15.26 6.55
C LEU A 116 -8.55 16.12 5.59
N GLY A 117 -9.26 17.13 6.12
CA GLY A 117 -10.14 18.00 5.34
C GLY A 117 -11.36 17.29 4.75
N LEU A 118 -11.79 16.17 5.34
CA LEU A 118 -12.94 15.38 4.89
C LEU A 118 -13.63 14.67 6.06
N PRO A 119 -14.96 14.44 6.02
CA PRO A 119 -15.66 13.71 7.06
C PRO A 119 -15.18 12.26 7.19
N CYS A 120 -14.68 11.90 8.35
CA CYS A 120 -14.19 10.55 8.63
C CYS A 120 -14.47 10.11 10.07
N GLN A 121 -14.32 8.82 10.31
CA GLN A 121 -14.52 8.17 11.60
C GLN A 121 -13.32 7.33 11.99
N LEU A 122 -13.09 7.19 13.31
CA LEU A 122 -12.09 6.28 13.84
C LEU A 122 -12.73 5.00 14.39
N HIS A 123 -12.20 3.85 13.98
CA HIS A 123 -12.63 2.54 14.45
C HIS A 123 -11.48 1.75 15.06
N PHE A 124 -11.83 0.90 16.03
CA PHE A 124 -10.94 0.01 16.73
C PHE A 124 -11.34 -1.45 16.51
N PHE A 125 -10.35 -2.30 16.22
CA PHE A 125 -10.52 -3.73 16.11
C PHE A 125 -10.59 -4.30 17.53
N ALA A 126 -11.79 -4.56 18.03
CA ALA A 126 -12.07 -4.97 19.41
C ALA A 126 -12.43 -6.45 19.49
N GLU A 127 -12.87 -6.93 20.65
CA GLU A 127 -13.11 -8.37 20.90
C GLU A 127 -14.19 -8.99 20.02
N ARG A 128 -15.19 -8.19 19.60
CA ARG A 128 -16.26 -8.64 18.68
C ARG A 128 -15.90 -8.44 17.21
N SER A 129 -14.72 -7.91 16.92
CA SER A 129 -14.18 -7.80 15.56
C SER A 129 -13.50 -9.10 15.16
N SER A 130 -13.69 -9.53 13.92
CA SER A 130 -13.03 -10.71 13.38
C SER A 130 -12.67 -10.48 11.91
N ARG A 131 -11.47 -10.88 11.54
CA ARG A 131 -11.00 -10.93 10.16
C ARG A 131 -9.82 -11.89 10.06
N TYR A 132 -9.80 -12.68 9.00
CA TYR A 132 -8.86 -13.78 8.84
C TYR A 132 -7.93 -13.55 7.67
N VAL A 133 -6.71 -14.06 7.80
CA VAL A 133 -5.81 -14.22 6.65
C VAL A 133 -6.47 -15.17 5.66
N LYS A 134 -6.46 -14.80 4.37
CA LYS A 134 -7.09 -15.60 3.32
C LYS A 134 -6.64 -17.06 3.36
N ASN A 135 -7.59 -17.98 3.37
CA ASN A 135 -7.38 -19.44 3.43
C ASN A 135 -6.63 -19.94 4.68
N ARG A 136 -6.67 -19.20 5.80
CA ARG A 136 -6.03 -19.57 7.06
C ARG A 136 -6.92 -19.22 8.26
N ASN A 137 -6.61 -19.80 9.41
CA ASN A 137 -7.30 -19.52 10.67
C ASN A 137 -6.63 -18.39 11.48
N ASN A 138 -5.46 -17.91 11.07
CA ASN A 138 -4.80 -16.76 11.70
C ASN A 138 -5.64 -15.50 11.50
N GLN A 139 -5.71 -14.66 12.54
CA GLN A 139 -6.41 -13.38 12.45
C GLN A 139 -5.52 -12.31 11.80
N VAL A 140 -6.16 -11.31 11.23
CA VAL A 140 -5.51 -10.09 10.75
C VAL A 140 -6.46 -8.94 11.02
N ALA A 141 -5.99 -7.93 11.77
CA ALA A 141 -6.78 -6.74 12.06
C ALA A 141 -6.91 -5.85 10.80
N PHE A 142 -6.59 -4.56 10.89
CA PHE A 142 -6.66 -3.66 9.73
C PHE A 142 -5.39 -3.65 8.87
N ALA A 143 -4.44 -4.56 9.10
CA ALA A 143 -3.33 -4.80 8.16
C ALA A 143 -3.84 -5.27 6.79
N ASP A 144 -3.05 -5.20 5.72
CA ASP A 144 -3.59 -5.43 4.38
C ASP A 144 -4.07 -6.87 4.14
N GLY A 145 -3.27 -7.87 4.49
CA GLY A 145 -3.67 -9.28 4.33
C GLY A 145 -2.93 -10.29 5.21
N TYR A 146 -1.87 -9.86 5.90
CA TYR A 146 -1.12 -10.70 6.83
C TYR A 146 -0.79 -9.89 8.09
N PRO A 147 -0.68 -10.54 9.26
CA PRO A 147 -0.45 -9.88 10.54
C PRO A 147 0.95 -9.27 10.65
N LEU A 148 1.95 -9.85 9.97
CA LEU A 148 3.34 -9.44 10.08
C LEU A 148 4.03 -9.36 8.73
N LEU A 149 4.87 -8.34 8.59
CA LEU A 149 5.82 -8.19 7.50
C LEU A 149 7.26 -8.24 8.03
N LEU A 150 8.08 -9.09 7.44
CA LEU A 150 9.52 -9.19 7.67
C LEU A 150 10.31 -8.63 6.48
N ALA A 151 11.41 -7.95 6.75
CA ALA A 151 12.38 -7.54 5.73
C ALA A 151 13.78 -7.62 6.31
N THR A 152 14.82 -7.73 5.47
CA THR A 152 16.21 -7.65 5.95
C THR A 152 16.83 -6.29 5.68
N GLN A 153 17.72 -5.85 6.57
CA GLN A 153 18.46 -4.61 6.38
C GLN A 153 19.32 -4.66 5.12
N ALA A 154 19.94 -5.82 4.83
CA ALA A 154 20.75 -6.01 3.64
C ALA A 154 19.94 -5.84 2.33
N THR A 155 18.67 -6.24 2.31
CA THR A 155 17.75 -6.00 1.17
C THR A 155 17.48 -4.50 0.96
N LEU A 156 17.29 -3.73 2.03
CA LEU A 156 17.13 -2.28 1.94
C LEU A 156 18.42 -1.61 1.44
N ASP A 157 19.57 -2.00 1.98
CA ASP A 157 20.88 -1.44 1.59
C ASP A 157 21.18 -1.72 0.12
N ASP A 158 20.84 -2.92 -0.37
CA ASP A 158 20.99 -3.30 -1.76
C ASP A 158 20.09 -2.49 -2.71
N LEU A 159 18.83 -2.23 -2.30
CA LEU A 159 17.94 -1.35 -3.03
C LEU A 159 18.48 0.09 -3.07
N ASN A 160 18.91 0.62 -1.93
CA ASN A 160 19.42 1.98 -1.82
C ASN A 160 20.68 2.22 -2.67
N LYS A 161 21.50 1.19 -2.93
CA LYS A 161 22.61 1.26 -3.89
C LYS A 161 22.17 1.39 -5.34
N LYS A 162 20.95 0.96 -5.68
CA LYS A 162 20.38 1.02 -7.04
C LYS A 162 19.58 2.31 -7.27
N LEU A 163 19.14 2.98 -6.21
CA LEU A 163 18.45 4.26 -6.30
C LEU A 163 19.43 5.40 -6.63
N LYS A 164 19.05 6.26 -7.58
CA LYS A 164 19.84 7.45 -7.95
C LYS A 164 19.26 8.69 -7.31
N ASN A 165 20.07 9.46 -6.59
CA ASN A 165 19.71 10.75 -5.99
C ASN A 165 18.48 10.71 -5.05
N HIS A 166 18.15 9.53 -4.53
CA HIS A 166 17.07 9.32 -3.58
C HIS A 166 17.46 8.13 -2.69
N GLN A 167 17.04 8.16 -1.44
CA GLN A 167 17.24 7.09 -0.47
C GLN A 167 15.92 6.84 0.24
N VAL A 168 15.64 5.57 0.50
CA VAL A 168 14.45 5.15 1.23
C VAL A 168 14.84 4.46 2.52
N THR A 169 13.91 4.42 3.46
CA THR A 169 14.09 3.76 4.76
C THR A 169 13.12 2.59 4.90
N MET A 170 13.26 1.80 5.96
CA MET A 170 12.27 0.76 6.27
C MET A 170 10.86 1.33 6.45
N ASN A 171 10.71 2.60 6.83
CA ASN A 171 9.40 3.25 6.99
C ASN A 171 8.62 3.35 5.67
N ASN A 172 9.30 3.34 4.52
CA ASN A 172 8.64 3.24 3.20
C ASN A 172 7.99 1.86 3.00
N PHE A 173 8.57 0.80 3.56
CA PHE A 173 8.10 -0.59 3.39
C PHE A 173 7.25 -1.10 4.55
N ARG A 174 7.36 -0.43 5.70
CA ARG A 174 6.57 -0.66 6.91
C ARG A 174 6.63 -2.08 7.49
N PRO A 175 7.81 -2.73 7.53
CA PRO A 175 7.94 -4.04 8.15
C PRO A 175 7.67 -3.94 9.65
N ASN A 176 7.24 -5.05 10.23
CA ASN A 176 7.13 -5.23 11.68
C ASN A 176 8.44 -5.73 12.28
N VAL A 177 9.17 -6.57 11.54
CA VAL A 177 10.45 -7.13 11.98
C VAL A 177 11.49 -6.87 10.90
N VAL A 178 12.60 -6.25 11.30
CA VAL A 178 13.77 -6.07 10.45
C VAL A 178 14.89 -6.97 10.95
N VAL A 179 15.42 -7.81 10.08
CA VAL A 179 16.53 -8.73 10.42
C VAL A 179 17.85 -8.20 9.88
N GLY A 180 18.87 -8.18 10.73
CA GLY A 180 20.23 -7.78 10.39
C GLY A 180 21.16 -8.99 10.20
N GLN A 181 22.40 -8.72 9.76
CA GLN A 181 23.43 -9.74 9.52
C GLN A 181 23.01 -10.85 8.54
N THR A 182 22.40 -10.45 7.43
CA THR A 182 22.04 -11.35 6.33
C THR A 182 22.69 -10.91 5.03
N LEU A 183 22.61 -11.76 4.02
CA LEU A 183 22.79 -11.34 2.63
C LEU A 183 21.52 -10.61 2.15
N ALA A 184 21.66 -9.78 1.12
CA ALA A 184 20.51 -9.16 0.48
C ALA A 184 19.58 -10.25 -0.09
N PHE A 185 18.28 -10.09 0.15
CA PHE A 185 17.21 -11.00 -0.25
C PHE A 185 17.26 -12.39 0.40
N ALA A 186 18.04 -12.58 1.47
CA ALA A 186 18.09 -13.85 2.18
C ALA A 186 16.69 -14.29 2.67
N GLU A 187 15.82 -13.34 3.02
CA GLU A 187 14.46 -13.63 3.46
C GLU A 187 13.60 -14.36 2.40
N ASP A 188 13.95 -14.28 1.11
CA ASP A 188 13.19 -14.93 0.04
C ASP A 188 13.25 -16.46 0.10
N THR A 189 14.29 -17.02 0.70
CA THR A 189 14.45 -18.48 0.83
C THR A 189 13.97 -18.99 2.18
N TRP A 190 13.56 -18.13 3.11
CA TRP A 190 13.12 -18.59 4.43
C TRP A 190 11.69 -19.10 4.34
N LYS A 191 11.42 -20.27 4.93
CA LYS A 191 10.08 -20.86 5.00
C LYS A 191 9.54 -20.90 6.41
N HIS A 192 10.39 -21.28 7.36
CA HIS A 192 10.06 -21.37 8.77
C HIS A 192 11.25 -20.80 9.56
N ILE A 193 10.99 -19.81 10.39
CA ILE A 193 12.00 -19.20 11.26
C ILE A 193 11.54 -19.21 12.72
N ARG A 194 12.50 -19.09 13.63
CA ARG A 194 12.25 -18.85 15.05
C ARG A 194 12.99 -17.60 15.51
N ILE A 195 12.32 -16.77 16.29
CA ILE A 195 12.85 -15.56 16.93
C ILE A 195 12.56 -15.68 18.42
N GLY A 196 13.62 -15.83 19.22
CA GLY A 196 13.46 -16.17 20.64
C GLY A 196 12.67 -17.47 20.81
N GLU A 197 11.50 -17.39 21.45
CA GLU A 197 10.59 -18.53 21.66
C GLU A 197 9.48 -18.65 20.60
N VAL A 198 9.37 -17.68 19.69
CA VAL A 198 8.26 -17.60 18.74
C VAL A 198 8.68 -18.11 17.37
N GLU A 199 7.91 -19.05 16.84
CA GLU A 199 8.04 -19.63 15.51
C GLU A 199 7.11 -18.93 14.52
N PHE A 200 7.61 -18.71 13.30
CA PHE A 200 6.89 -18.02 12.23
C PHE A 200 6.96 -18.80 10.93
N GLU A 201 5.81 -18.95 10.27
CA GLU A 201 5.73 -19.41 8.89
C GLU A 201 5.82 -18.20 7.95
N ILE A 202 6.78 -18.23 7.03
CA ILE A 202 6.89 -17.27 5.93
C ILE A 202 5.90 -17.70 4.85
N THR A 203 4.83 -16.93 4.69
CA THR A 203 3.65 -17.37 3.94
C THR A 203 3.66 -16.90 2.49
N LYS A 204 4.07 -15.66 2.24
CA LYS A 204 3.98 -15.06 0.90
C LYS A 204 4.93 -13.87 0.73
N PRO A 205 5.64 -13.78 -0.41
CA PRO A 205 6.34 -12.55 -0.80
C PRO A 205 5.43 -11.33 -0.77
N CYS A 206 5.92 -10.22 -0.22
CA CYS A 206 5.11 -9.01 -0.06
C CYS A 206 5.13 -8.16 -1.32
N SER A 207 3.99 -8.14 -2.05
CA SER A 207 3.78 -7.25 -3.19
C SER A 207 3.68 -5.80 -2.72
N ARG A 208 4.42 -4.92 -3.39
CA ARG A 208 4.55 -3.50 -3.05
C ARG A 208 3.65 -2.66 -3.94
N CYS A 209 3.01 -1.67 -3.32
CA CYS A 209 2.14 -0.72 -4.00
C CYS A 209 2.73 0.69 -3.97
N ILE A 210 2.04 1.65 -4.61
CA ILE A 210 2.42 3.06 -4.67
C ILE A 210 2.70 3.68 -3.29
N PHE A 211 2.20 3.07 -2.21
CA PHE A 211 2.45 3.58 -0.87
C PHE A 211 3.95 3.62 -0.50
N THR A 212 4.78 2.73 -1.08
CA THR A 212 6.23 2.77 -0.83
C THR A 212 6.89 4.03 -1.37
N THR A 213 6.23 4.74 -2.29
CA THR A 213 6.74 5.98 -2.89
C THR A 213 6.32 7.22 -2.13
N VAL A 214 5.55 7.09 -1.05
CA VAL A 214 5.22 8.20 -0.16
C VAL A 214 6.39 8.39 0.80
N ASP A 215 6.93 9.59 0.86
CA ASP A 215 7.92 9.97 1.85
C ASP A 215 7.27 9.94 3.25
N PRO A 216 7.78 9.12 4.18
CA PRO A 216 7.16 8.98 5.50
C PRO A 216 7.29 10.23 6.38
N LEU A 217 8.17 11.18 6.05
CA LEU A 217 8.41 12.41 6.80
C LEU A 217 7.65 13.62 6.24
N THR A 218 7.40 13.65 4.93
CA THR A 218 6.70 14.78 4.28
C THR A 218 5.30 14.43 3.78
N GLY A 219 4.99 13.13 3.63
CA GLY A 219 3.74 12.67 3.03
C GLY A 219 3.70 12.87 1.50
N GLU A 220 4.78 13.35 0.88
CA GLU A 220 4.80 13.61 -0.55
C GLU A 220 5.07 12.33 -1.34
N LYS A 221 4.36 12.15 -2.46
CA LYS A 221 4.65 11.06 -3.39
C LYS A 221 5.86 11.42 -4.24
N HIS A 222 6.82 10.50 -4.34
CA HIS A 222 7.97 10.69 -5.21
C HIS A 222 7.51 10.84 -6.69
N PRO A 223 7.95 11.89 -7.41
CA PRO A 223 7.43 12.21 -8.75
C PRO A 223 7.71 11.13 -9.79
N LYS A 224 8.79 10.35 -9.59
CA LYS A 224 9.17 9.22 -10.44
C LYS A 224 8.78 7.84 -9.88
N GLN A 225 7.91 7.81 -8.86
CA GLN A 225 7.44 6.58 -8.22
C GLN A 225 8.58 5.70 -7.65
N GLU A 226 9.67 6.31 -7.20
CA GLU A 226 10.72 5.58 -6.49
C GLU A 226 10.25 5.27 -5.06
N PRO A 227 10.61 4.12 -4.48
CA PRO A 227 11.57 3.12 -5.00
C PRO A 227 10.92 2.04 -5.89
N LEU A 228 9.61 2.15 -6.16
CA LEU A 228 8.85 1.10 -6.83
C LEU A 228 9.28 0.93 -8.29
N ALA A 229 9.60 2.04 -8.98
CA ALA A 229 10.14 2.03 -10.33
C ALA A 229 11.47 1.25 -10.42
N THR A 230 12.39 1.45 -9.47
CA THR A 230 13.64 0.68 -9.41
C THR A 230 13.40 -0.79 -9.06
N LEU A 231 12.56 -1.08 -8.06
CA LEU A 231 12.23 -2.46 -7.69
C LEU A 231 11.63 -3.24 -8.87
N LYS A 232 10.77 -2.61 -9.69
CA LYS A 232 10.15 -3.24 -10.85
C LYS A 232 11.18 -3.84 -11.82
N GLN A 233 12.38 -3.25 -11.94
CA GLN A 233 13.39 -3.69 -12.90
C GLN A 233 14.02 -5.05 -12.56
N TYR A 234 13.96 -5.49 -11.30
CA TYR A 234 14.66 -6.70 -10.86
C TYR A 234 13.91 -7.53 -9.79
N ARG A 235 12.76 -7.05 -9.32
CA ARG A 235 11.92 -7.70 -8.29
C ARG A 235 10.47 -7.89 -8.73
N GLN A 236 10.19 -7.77 -10.02
CA GLN A 236 8.88 -8.04 -10.58
C GLN A 236 8.71 -9.54 -10.87
N LEU A 237 7.56 -10.11 -10.49
CA LEU A 237 7.16 -11.47 -10.84
C LEU A 237 6.41 -11.48 -12.19
N ASP A 238 6.22 -12.65 -12.78
CA ASP A 238 5.51 -12.81 -14.07
C ASP A 238 4.07 -12.25 -14.05
N ASN A 239 3.43 -12.23 -12.88
CA ASN A 239 2.09 -11.67 -12.70
C ASN A 239 2.08 -10.13 -12.53
N GLY A 240 3.24 -9.49 -12.62
CA GLY A 240 3.41 -8.04 -12.48
C GLY A 240 3.64 -7.53 -11.06
N ASP A 241 3.52 -8.37 -10.03
CA ASP A 241 3.76 -7.98 -8.63
C ASP A 241 5.24 -7.63 -8.41
N VAL A 242 5.50 -6.49 -7.75
CA VAL A 242 6.85 -6.05 -7.39
C VAL A 242 7.11 -6.38 -5.92
N ILE A 243 8.18 -7.11 -5.61
CA ILE A 243 8.35 -7.75 -4.30
C ILE A 243 9.43 -7.08 -3.43
N PHE A 244 9.09 -6.81 -2.16
CA PHE A 244 10.06 -6.43 -1.12
C PHE A 244 9.58 -6.91 0.26
N GLY A 245 10.39 -7.71 0.94
CA GLY A 245 10.04 -8.35 2.20
C GLY A 245 9.06 -9.52 2.06
N GLN A 246 8.77 -10.15 3.18
CA GLN A 246 8.03 -11.41 3.29
C GLN A 246 6.92 -11.29 4.33
N ASN A 247 5.71 -11.70 3.95
CA ASN A 247 4.60 -11.79 4.91
C ASN A 247 4.73 -13.06 5.74
N MET A 248 4.46 -12.96 7.04
CA MET A 248 4.53 -14.09 7.95
C MET A 248 3.36 -14.13 8.93
N VAL A 249 3.15 -15.32 9.49
CA VAL A 249 2.20 -15.55 10.58
C VAL A 249 2.93 -16.24 11.73
N ALA A 250 2.54 -15.92 12.96
CA ALA A 250 3.04 -16.62 14.13
C ALA A 250 2.39 -18.01 14.25
N LEU A 251 3.18 -19.00 14.67
CA LEU A 251 2.74 -20.37 14.93
C LEU A 251 2.45 -20.63 16.42
N ASN A 252 3.01 -19.79 17.28
CA ASN A 252 2.76 -19.74 18.73
C ASN A 252 2.83 -18.28 19.23
N LYS A 253 2.53 -18.09 20.51
CA LYS A 253 2.53 -16.77 21.17
C LYS A 253 3.77 -16.65 22.06
N GLY A 254 4.26 -15.43 22.24
CA GLY A 254 5.42 -15.15 23.09
C GLY A 254 5.97 -13.75 22.87
N ILE A 255 7.11 -13.44 23.51
CA ILE A 255 7.77 -12.14 23.36
C ILE A 255 8.96 -12.27 22.40
N ILE A 256 9.02 -11.37 21.43
CA ILE A 256 10.23 -11.11 20.63
C ILE A 256 10.87 -9.79 21.04
N ARG A 257 12.19 -9.71 20.95
CA ARG A 257 13.00 -8.56 21.33
C ARG A 257 13.95 -8.16 20.22
N GLN A 258 14.29 -6.88 20.19
CA GLN A 258 15.45 -6.42 19.46
C GLN A 258 16.70 -7.13 19.99
N GLY A 259 17.52 -7.63 19.09
CA GLY A 259 18.72 -8.41 19.41
C GLY A 259 18.49 -9.92 19.50
N ASP A 260 17.24 -10.41 19.50
CA ASP A 260 16.97 -11.85 19.48
C ASP A 260 17.58 -12.49 18.23
N GLU A 261 18.16 -13.69 18.41
CA GLU A 261 18.65 -14.50 17.30
C GLU A 261 17.49 -14.97 16.41
N VAL A 262 17.72 -14.94 15.11
CA VAL A 262 16.81 -15.48 14.09
C VAL A 262 17.37 -16.81 13.61
N THR A 263 16.74 -17.90 14.03
CA THR A 263 17.08 -19.25 13.55
C THR A 263 16.23 -19.59 12.32
N ILE A 264 16.86 -19.94 11.20
CA ILE A 264 16.17 -20.49 10.04
C ILE A 264 15.94 -21.99 10.28
N ILE A 265 14.69 -22.41 10.49
CA ILE A 265 14.32 -23.81 10.72
C ILE A 265 14.21 -24.57 9.41
N SER A 266 13.63 -23.96 8.37
CA SER A 266 13.58 -24.55 7.04
C SER A 266 13.53 -23.49 5.95
N GLU A 267 13.96 -23.90 4.76
CA GLU A 267 14.04 -23.05 3.57
C GLU A 267 13.00 -23.43 2.51
N GLN A 268 12.81 -22.54 1.56
CA GLN A 268 12.03 -22.68 0.34
C GLN A 268 12.80 -22.10 -0.84
N SER A 269 12.32 -22.37 -2.06
CA SER A 269 12.86 -21.73 -3.25
C SER A 269 12.46 -20.25 -3.29
N ALA A 270 13.42 -19.39 -3.63
CA ALA A 270 13.16 -17.98 -3.86
C ALA A 270 12.19 -17.78 -5.03
N PRO A 271 11.41 -16.68 -5.07
CA PRO A 271 10.54 -16.38 -6.20
C PRO A 271 11.33 -16.19 -7.50
N ASN A 272 10.71 -16.58 -8.62
CA ASN A 272 11.26 -16.31 -9.93
C ASN A 272 10.90 -14.89 -10.37
N TYR A 273 11.90 -14.05 -10.59
CA TYR A 273 11.73 -12.69 -11.07
C TYR A 273 11.88 -12.61 -12.58
N THR A 274 11.08 -11.77 -13.22
CA THR A 274 11.18 -11.49 -14.64
C THR A 274 12.55 -10.89 -14.93
N LYS A 275 13.22 -11.41 -15.96
CA LYS A 275 14.45 -10.79 -16.45
C LYS A 275 14.06 -9.53 -17.24
N PRO A 276 14.73 -8.39 -17.02
CA PRO A 276 14.50 -7.22 -17.85
C PRO A 276 14.75 -7.59 -19.31
N SER A 277 13.76 -7.35 -20.18
CA SER A 277 13.90 -7.61 -21.61
C SER A 277 15.01 -6.70 -22.17
N LYS A 278 15.89 -7.24 -23.02
CA LYS A 278 17.07 -6.54 -23.57
C LYS A 278 16.74 -5.29 -24.41
N LYS A 279 15.47 -4.93 -24.62
CA LYS A 279 15.06 -3.84 -25.52
C LYS A 279 15.05 -2.43 -24.91
N THR A 280 15.19 -2.27 -23.60
CA THR A 280 15.17 -0.94 -22.94
C THR A 280 16.55 -0.27 -22.83
N ALA A 281 17.64 -0.94 -23.24
CA ALA A 281 19.00 -0.40 -23.13
C ALA A 281 19.53 0.34 -24.38
N GLU A 282 18.88 0.21 -25.54
CA GLU A 282 19.40 0.77 -26.81
C GLU A 282 18.67 2.03 -27.30
N ALA A 283 17.59 2.47 -26.65
CA ALA A 283 16.85 3.66 -27.08
C ALA A 283 17.39 4.99 -26.49
N SER A 284 18.48 4.98 -25.73
CA SER A 284 18.98 6.17 -25.01
C SER A 284 20.16 6.90 -25.66
N ILE A 285 20.61 6.50 -26.86
CA ILE A 285 21.73 7.14 -27.54
C ILE A 285 21.45 7.23 -29.04
N GLU A 286 20.57 8.15 -29.46
CA GLU A 286 20.66 8.85 -30.75
C GLU A 286 19.48 9.83 -30.90
N SER A 287 19.71 11.08 -30.52
CA SER A 287 19.16 12.30 -31.18
C SER A 287 19.35 13.53 -30.29
N VAL A 288 20.62 13.92 -30.08
CA VAL A 288 20.94 15.30 -29.71
C VAL A 288 21.75 15.90 -30.83
N LYS A 289 21.08 16.60 -31.77
CA LYS A 289 21.63 17.76 -32.49
C LYS A 289 20.48 18.68 -32.96
N THR A 290 20.47 19.89 -32.39
CA THR A 290 20.05 21.19 -32.96
C THR A 290 18.65 21.28 -33.60
N SER A 291 17.75 22.16 -33.13
CA SER A 291 17.79 23.59 -33.48
C SER A 291 16.86 24.44 -32.59
N THR A 292 17.40 25.55 -32.07
CA THR A 292 16.83 26.90 -31.83
C THR A 292 15.33 27.11 -31.54
N ASN A 293 15.09 27.69 -30.35
CA ASN A 293 14.24 28.83 -30.02
C ASN A 293 13.08 29.20 -30.98
N MET A 294 11.84 29.00 -30.54
CA MET A 294 10.74 29.97 -30.71
C MET A 294 9.73 29.78 -29.55
N GLN A 295 9.55 30.84 -28.76
CA GLN A 295 8.31 31.06 -28.01
C GLN A 295 7.16 31.19 -29.01
N ALA A 296 6.12 30.38 -28.85
CA ALA A 296 4.82 30.60 -29.47
C ALA A 296 3.74 29.98 -28.58
N GLU A 297 2.98 30.83 -27.90
CA GLU A 297 1.66 30.51 -27.38
C GLU A 297 0.74 30.05 -28.52
N LEU A 298 0.05 28.92 -28.34
CA LEU A 298 -0.98 28.40 -29.26
C LEU A 298 -1.90 27.43 -28.47
N PRO A 299 -3.17 27.25 -28.86
CA PRO A 299 -4.32 27.96 -28.29
C PRO A 299 -5.21 27.05 -27.43
N GLU A 300 -5.87 27.64 -26.42
CA GLU A 300 -6.97 26.99 -25.70
C GLU A 300 -8.17 26.75 -26.64
N MET A 301 -8.63 25.51 -26.69
CA MET A 301 -9.94 25.13 -27.21
C MET A 301 -10.76 24.49 -26.07
N PRO A 302 -12.09 24.69 -26.04
CA PRO A 302 -12.89 24.53 -24.83
C PRO A 302 -13.05 23.05 -24.49
N LYS A 303 -12.29 22.55 -23.51
CA LYS A 303 -12.46 21.19 -23.02
C LYS A 303 -13.77 21.10 -22.24
N LYS A 304 -14.72 20.30 -22.74
CA LYS A 304 -15.88 19.84 -21.96
C LYS A 304 -15.37 19.38 -20.58
N SER A 305 -15.83 20.04 -19.52
CA SER A 305 -15.48 19.69 -18.13
C SER A 305 -16.18 18.42 -17.67
N SER A 306 -17.25 18.02 -18.36
CA SER A 306 -18.03 16.81 -18.10
C SER A 306 -18.03 15.87 -19.30
N VAL A 307 -17.86 14.58 -19.02
CA VAL A 307 -17.97 13.48 -20.00
C VAL A 307 -18.95 12.43 -19.48
N ASN A 308 -19.50 11.61 -20.36
CA ASN A 308 -20.31 10.46 -19.97
C ASN A 308 -19.46 9.19 -19.97
N LEU A 309 -19.46 8.48 -18.85
CA LEU A 309 -18.79 7.19 -18.71
C LEU A 309 -19.85 6.09 -18.69
N SER A 310 -19.86 5.24 -19.72
CA SER A 310 -20.74 4.07 -19.81
C SER A 310 -19.95 2.81 -19.46
N PHE A 311 -20.21 2.25 -18.27
CA PHE A 311 -19.66 0.98 -17.82
C PHE A 311 -20.58 -0.15 -18.26
N ALA A 312 -20.51 -0.50 -19.55
CA ALA A 312 -21.47 -1.39 -20.22
C ALA A 312 -21.58 -2.76 -19.55
N SER A 313 -20.45 -3.37 -19.14
CA SER A 313 -20.47 -4.67 -18.44
C SER A 313 -21.12 -4.63 -17.06
N TRP A 314 -21.32 -3.43 -16.49
CA TRP A 314 -21.95 -3.22 -15.19
C TRP A 314 -23.30 -2.51 -15.30
N ASN A 315 -23.82 -2.31 -16.53
CA ASN A 315 -25.07 -1.61 -16.80
C ASN A 315 -25.21 -0.28 -16.04
N THR A 316 -24.11 0.46 -15.94
CA THR A 316 -24.03 1.68 -15.12
C THR A 316 -23.51 2.83 -15.97
N GLN A 317 -24.11 4.02 -15.80
CA GLN A 317 -23.65 5.25 -16.41
C GLN A 317 -23.27 6.26 -15.33
N HIS A 318 -22.22 7.02 -15.57
CA HIS A 318 -21.75 8.06 -14.66
C HIS A 318 -21.44 9.33 -15.44
N LYS A 319 -21.93 10.47 -14.92
CA LYS A 319 -21.54 11.78 -15.45
C LYS A 319 -20.20 12.17 -14.85
N GLY A 320 -19.14 11.83 -15.58
CA GLY A 320 -17.75 11.98 -15.19
C GLY A 320 -17.13 13.33 -15.57
N ASN A 321 -15.81 13.41 -15.38
CA ASN A 321 -14.97 14.56 -15.67
C ASN A 321 -13.63 14.15 -16.32
N THR A 322 -12.89 15.14 -16.79
CA THR A 322 -11.60 14.97 -17.48
C THR A 322 -10.38 15.20 -16.57
N LYS A 323 -10.57 15.10 -15.24
CA LYS A 323 -9.54 15.35 -14.23
C LYS A 323 -9.14 14.09 -13.48
N GLU A 324 -10.11 13.25 -13.12
CA GLU A 324 -9.91 12.07 -12.28
C GLU A 324 -9.73 10.79 -13.11
N PRO A 325 -9.00 9.79 -12.60
CA PRO A 325 -8.94 8.46 -13.20
C PRO A 325 -10.32 7.79 -13.32
N ILE A 326 -10.49 6.96 -14.34
CA ILE A 326 -11.70 6.14 -14.56
C ILE A 326 -12.05 5.31 -13.32
N LEU A 327 -11.05 4.77 -12.61
CA LEU A 327 -11.29 3.97 -11.40
C LEU A 327 -12.04 4.77 -10.33
N ASP A 328 -11.59 5.98 -10.03
CA ASP A 328 -12.16 6.80 -8.96
C ASP A 328 -13.60 7.21 -9.32
N GLN A 329 -13.84 7.53 -10.60
CA GLN A 329 -15.16 7.86 -11.13
C GLN A 329 -16.09 6.62 -11.18
N GLY A 330 -15.56 5.43 -11.44
CA GLY A 330 -16.30 4.17 -11.37
C GLY A 330 -16.72 3.84 -9.94
N GLU A 331 -15.84 4.03 -8.96
CA GLU A 331 -16.17 3.88 -7.54
C GLU A 331 -17.24 4.88 -7.09
N ALA A 332 -17.15 6.14 -7.53
CA ALA A 332 -18.17 7.16 -7.27
C ALA A 332 -19.54 6.80 -7.90
N ALA A 333 -19.54 6.01 -8.97
CA ALA A 333 -20.74 5.44 -9.58
C ALA A 333 -21.27 4.18 -8.85
N GLY A 334 -20.64 3.77 -7.75
CA GLY A 334 -21.01 2.58 -6.99
C GLY A 334 -20.45 1.27 -7.54
N LEU A 335 -19.49 1.32 -8.48
CA LEU A 335 -18.89 0.11 -9.06
C LEU A 335 -17.76 -0.45 -8.20
N ILE A 336 -17.70 -1.78 -8.13
CA ILE A 336 -16.57 -2.52 -7.57
C ILE A 336 -15.69 -2.97 -8.74
N LEU A 337 -14.75 -2.12 -9.13
CA LEU A 337 -13.75 -2.45 -10.14
C LEU A 337 -12.54 -3.14 -9.49
N PRO A 338 -11.93 -4.15 -10.13
CA PRO A 338 -10.72 -4.77 -9.60
C PRO A 338 -9.56 -3.77 -9.64
N TYR A 339 -8.85 -3.55 -8.53
CA TYR A 339 -7.61 -2.76 -8.52
C TYR A 339 -6.68 -3.20 -7.39
N SER A 340 -5.43 -2.73 -7.42
CA SER A 340 -4.48 -2.93 -6.34
C SER A 340 -3.60 -1.70 -6.14
N CYS A 341 -2.76 -1.36 -7.13
CA CYS A 341 -1.72 -0.33 -6.94
C CYS A 341 -2.19 1.14 -7.04
N ARG A 342 -3.33 1.40 -7.72
CA ARG A 342 -3.79 2.75 -8.12
C ARG A 342 -2.75 3.66 -8.82
N GLY A 343 -1.74 3.06 -9.44
CA GLY A 343 -0.65 3.80 -10.09
C GLY A 343 -0.30 3.26 -11.48
N GLY A 344 -1.17 2.44 -12.09
CA GLY A 344 -0.96 1.91 -13.44
C GLY A 344 0.10 0.80 -13.55
N MET A 345 0.65 0.27 -12.45
CA MET A 345 1.76 -0.68 -12.51
C MET A 345 1.38 -2.16 -12.38
N CYS A 346 0.35 -2.50 -11.59
CA CYS A 346 0.04 -3.91 -11.28
C CYS A 346 -0.87 -4.62 -12.30
N GLY A 347 -1.43 -3.90 -13.28
CA GLY A 347 -2.37 -4.46 -14.26
C GLY A 347 -3.75 -4.87 -13.71
N ARG A 348 -3.97 -4.88 -12.39
CA ARG A 348 -5.25 -5.33 -11.80
C ARG A 348 -6.46 -4.50 -12.21
N CYS A 349 -6.27 -3.22 -12.49
CA CYS A 349 -7.31 -2.27 -12.92
C CYS A 349 -7.54 -2.27 -14.45
N LYS A 350 -7.15 -3.35 -15.14
CA LYS A 350 -7.39 -3.54 -16.56
C LYS A 350 -8.88 -3.49 -16.87
N ILE A 351 -9.23 -2.61 -17.80
CA ILE A 351 -10.58 -2.47 -18.34
C ILE A 351 -10.45 -2.25 -19.86
N LYS A 352 -11.41 -2.73 -20.63
CA LYS A 352 -11.37 -2.57 -22.09
C LYS A 352 -12.10 -1.30 -22.48
N LEU A 353 -11.44 -0.47 -23.29
CA LEU A 353 -11.99 0.74 -23.88
C LEU A 353 -12.61 0.39 -25.23
N GLU A 354 -13.94 0.32 -25.29
CA GLU A 354 -14.66 0.00 -26.53
C GLU A 354 -14.81 1.24 -27.42
N SER A 355 -14.97 2.42 -26.81
CA SER A 355 -14.97 3.70 -27.54
C SER A 355 -14.59 4.87 -26.63
N GLY A 356 -14.12 5.95 -27.26
CA GLY A 356 -13.67 7.17 -26.59
C GLY A 356 -12.15 7.28 -26.51
N GLU A 357 -11.67 8.34 -25.87
CA GLU A 357 -10.25 8.66 -25.76
C GLU A 357 -9.88 8.88 -24.29
N VAL A 358 -8.73 8.34 -23.89
CA VAL A 358 -8.18 8.51 -22.55
C VAL A 358 -6.75 9.01 -22.60
N ARG A 359 -6.36 9.80 -21.61
CA ARG A 359 -4.97 10.09 -21.30
C ARG A 359 -4.48 9.08 -20.27
N GLN A 360 -3.68 8.12 -20.71
CA GLN A 360 -3.07 7.10 -19.87
C GLN A 360 -1.80 7.68 -19.21
N LEU A 361 -1.82 7.88 -17.89
CA LEU A 361 -0.69 8.42 -17.13
C LEU A 361 0.43 7.39 -16.90
N ALA A 362 0.07 6.11 -16.86
CA ALA A 362 0.95 4.95 -16.71
C ALA A 362 0.26 3.73 -17.31
N ASP A 363 0.98 2.96 -18.13
CA ASP A 363 0.51 1.77 -18.85
C ASP A 363 1.36 0.52 -18.54
N ASP A 364 2.19 0.63 -17.50
CA ASP A 364 3.16 -0.34 -16.99
C ASP A 364 2.60 -1.74 -16.70
N GLY A 365 1.30 -1.83 -16.39
CA GLY A 365 0.58 -3.06 -16.11
C GLY A 365 -0.13 -3.69 -17.32
N LEU A 366 0.11 -3.17 -18.53
CA LEU A 366 -0.41 -3.69 -19.81
C LEU A 366 0.71 -4.29 -20.64
N THR A 367 0.46 -5.43 -21.27
CA THR A 367 1.32 -5.92 -22.36
C THR A 367 1.06 -5.15 -23.66
N ASP A 368 1.97 -5.23 -24.63
CA ASP A 368 1.78 -4.59 -25.93
C ASP A 368 0.57 -5.18 -26.68
N GLU A 369 0.29 -6.47 -26.52
CA GLU A 369 -0.90 -7.11 -27.08
C GLU A 369 -2.18 -6.58 -26.42
N GLU A 370 -2.18 -6.38 -25.10
CA GLU A 370 -3.33 -5.83 -24.38
C GLU A 370 -3.60 -4.38 -24.82
N LYS A 371 -2.55 -3.57 -25.01
CA LYS A 371 -2.69 -2.21 -25.57
C LYS A 371 -3.27 -2.24 -26.98
N ALA A 372 -2.77 -3.14 -27.84
CA ALA A 372 -3.28 -3.32 -29.19
C ALA A 372 -4.75 -3.80 -29.23
N GLN A 373 -5.19 -4.51 -28.19
CA GLN A 373 -6.59 -4.94 -28.01
C GLN A 373 -7.50 -3.87 -27.39
N GLY A 374 -6.98 -2.67 -27.11
CA GLY A 374 -7.75 -1.55 -26.56
C GLY A 374 -7.92 -1.61 -25.04
N TYR A 375 -7.09 -2.36 -24.31
CA TYR A 375 -7.09 -2.32 -22.85
C TYR A 375 -6.42 -1.06 -22.32
N VAL A 376 -7.00 -0.52 -21.26
CA VAL A 376 -6.50 0.64 -20.51
C VAL A 376 -6.47 0.29 -19.03
N LEU A 377 -5.69 1.02 -18.24
CA LEU A 377 -5.66 0.85 -16.78
C LEU A 377 -6.56 1.91 -16.15
N ALA A 378 -7.74 1.50 -15.68
CA ALA A 378 -8.76 2.40 -15.13
C ALA A 378 -8.20 3.33 -14.05
N CYS A 379 -7.26 2.82 -13.25
CA CYS A 379 -6.64 3.54 -12.16
C CYS A 379 -5.58 4.57 -12.58
N SER A 380 -5.29 4.67 -13.87
CA SER A 380 -4.31 5.60 -14.42
C SER A 380 -4.75 6.21 -15.75
N ALA A 381 -5.99 5.98 -16.17
CA ALA A 381 -6.57 6.51 -17.40
C ALA A 381 -7.53 7.64 -17.05
N ILE A 382 -7.28 8.85 -17.58
CA ILE A 382 -8.17 10.01 -17.41
C ILE A 382 -8.98 10.22 -18.69
N PRO A 383 -10.32 10.24 -18.65
CA PRO A 383 -11.15 10.47 -19.83
C PRO A 383 -10.82 11.79 -20.55
N GLN A 384 -10.81 11.78 -21.88
CA GLN A 384 -10.74 12.99 -22.72
C GLN A 384 -12.02 13.19 -23.55
N SER A 385 -12.84 12.15 -23.70
CA SER A 385 -14.16 12.17 -24.34
C SER A 385 -15.14 11.24 -23.61
N ASP A 386 -16.36 11.11 -24.13
CA ASP A 386 -17.34 10.14 -23.63
C ASP A 386 -16.82 8.73 -23.89
N LEU A 387 -16.88 7.86 -22.87
CA LEU A 387 -16.28 6.53 -22.90
C LEU A 387 -17.33 5.42 -22.85
N VAL A 388 -17.06 4.33 -23.56
CA VAL A 388 -17.73 3.03 -23.35
C VAL A 388 -16.69 2.02 -22.89
N LEU A 389 -16.91 1.46 -21.71
CA LEU A 389 -15.98 0.60 -20.99
C LEU A 389 -16.62 -0.76 -20.70
N THR A 390 -15.87 -1.84 -20.92
CA THR A 390 -16.29 -3.22 -20.63
C THR A 390 -15.27 -3.90 -19.71
N SER A 391 -15.75 -4.89 -18.95
CA SER A 391 -14.90 -5.70 -18.07
C SER A 391 -13.82 -6.39 -18.88
N GLY A 392 -12.57 -6.27 -18.43
CA GLY A 392 -11.51 -7.15 -18.91
C GLY A 392 -11.80 -8.59 -18.51
N LYS A 393 -11.46 -9.54 -19.39
CA LYS A 393 -11.61 -10.97 -19.11
C LYS A 393 -10.78 -11.41 -17.91
#